data_AF-A0A7E5WZC0-F1
#
_entry.id   AF-A0A7E5WZC0-F1
#
_cell.length_a   1.000
_cell.length_b   1.000
_cell.length_c   1.000
_cell.angle_alpha   90.00
_cell.angle_beta   90.00
_cell.angle_gamma   90.00
#
_symmetry.space_group_name_H-M   'P 1'
#
loop_
_entity.id
_entity.type
_entity.pdbx_description
1 polymer ?
#
loop_
_entity_poly.entity_id
_entity_poly.type
_entity_poly.pdbx_seq_one_letter_code
_entity_poly.pdbx_strand_id
1 'polypeptide(L)'
;MPEKMLFNYETTYRTDFRDGKLESSVKTIFIPKVKKPRNEPIPLKDIQALFPLRDPHVPFNLFHQPTPIIRTTPLVMQKRYEKPVDDMRLEVQKTRPKVVMAPALSMDQVEEPTRQTIVDFVYKSTVRKALDEAVELIHKEKKLRAPLVDKYAPARPVTIRSSKLPYVSPEWRMPSASWDKKQIRTYTQPTRTFWLSRELERCVPCEQTAAVLAHRKLICEQQTSK
;
A
#
# COMPACT_ATOMS: atom_id res chain seq x y z
N MET A 1 -47.79 5.84 -11.41
CA MET A 1 -47.17 4.72 -10.68
C MET A 1 -45.68 4.95 -10.40
N PRO A 2 -45.27 5.67 -9.33
CA PRO A 2 -43.92 5.44 -8.80
C PRO A 2 -43.68 5.59 -7.28
N GLU A 3 -44.60 6.13 -6.46
CA GLU A 3 -44.27 6.43 -5.05
C GLU A 3 -44.16 5.20 -4.14
N LYS A 4 -45.03 4.19 -4.33
CA LYS A 4 -45.02 2.96 -3.52
C LYS A 4 -43.83 2.04 -3.79
N MET A 5 -43.13 2.20 -4.91
CA MET A 5 -41.93 1.38 -5.22
C MET A 5 -40.64 1.97 -4.64
N LEU A 6 -40.59 3.30 -4.42
CA LEU A 6 -39.41 3.97 -3.86
C LEU A 6 -39.46 4.13 -2.35
N PHE A 7 -40.65 4.30 -1.76
CA PHE A 7 -40.79 4.62 -0.34
C PHE A 7 -41.68 3.59 0.38
N ASN A 8 -41.07 2.70 1.17
CA ASN A 8 -41.79 1.80 2.07
C ASN A 8 -42.12 2.55 3.36
N TYR A 9 -43.36 3.02 3.47
CA TYR A 9 -43.92 3.69 4.66
C TYR A 9 -44.45 2.71 5.72
N GLU A 10 -44.07 1.43 5.65
CA GLU A 10 -44.57 0.41 6.55
C GLU A 10 -43.87 0.52 7.91
N THR A 11 -44.62 0.95 8.92
CA THR A 11 -44.19 0.82 10.32
C THR A 11 -44.29 -0.66 10.73
N THR A 12 -43.34 -1.10 11.54
CA THR A 12 -43.11 -2.50 11.91
C THR A 12 -44.30 -3.24 12.53
N TYR A 13 -45.37 -2.53 12.92
CA TYR A 13 -46.47 -3.09 13.69
C TYR A 13 -47.63 -3.68 12.88
N ARG A 14 -47.69 -3.47 11.56
CA ARG A 14 -48.92 -3.79 10.79
C ARG A 14 -49.10 -5.26 10.42
N THR A 15 -48.04 -6.07 10.48
CA THR A 15 -48.06 -7.48 10.01
C THR A 15 -47.62 -8.50 11.07
N ASP A 16 -47.13 -8.05 12.22
CA ASP A 16 -46.46 -8.93 13.19
C ASP A 16 -47.46 -9.71 14.08
N PHE A 17 -48.74 -9.30 14.13
CA PHE A 17 -49.82 -10.08 14.76
C PHE A 17 -50.75 -10.68 13.70
N ARG A 18 -50.46 -11.92 13.30
CA ARG A 18 -51.45 -12.81 12.67
C ARG A 18 -51.76 -13.93 13.65
N ASP A 19 -52.85 -13.79 14.40
CA ASP A 19 -53.33 -14.85 15.29
C ASP A 19 -53.62 -16.13 14.47
N GLY A 20 -52.89 -17.21 14.79
CA GLY A 20 -53.33 -18.58 14.51
C GLY A 20 -53.05 -19.19 13.14
N LYS A 21 -52.27 -18.58 12.23
CA LYS A 21 -51.86 -19.24 10.97
C LYS A 21 -50.36 -19.55 10.95
N LEU A 22 -49.99 -20.68 11.56
CA LEU A 22 -48.68 -21.30 11.37
C LEU A 22 -48.66 -21.98 9.99
N GLU A 23 -48.23 -21.26 8.97
CA GLU A 23 -47.90 -21.88 7.68
C GLU A 23 -46.71 -22.83 7.87
N SER A 24 -46.83 -24.06 7.36
CA SER A 24 -45.74 -25.05 7.44
C SER A 24 -44.51 -24.51 6.72
N SER A 25 -43.34 -24.53 7.38
CA SER A 25 -42.10 -24.03 6.79
C SER A 25 -41.75 -24.80 5.51
N VAL A 26 -41.63 -24.08 4.40
CA VAL A 26 -41.20 -24.66 3.12
C VAL A 26 -39.73 -25.08 3.26
N LYS A 27 -39.47 -26.39 3.25
CA LYS A 27 -38.12 -26.95 3.31
C LYS A 27 -37.37 -26.63 2.01
N THR A 28 -36.50 -25.63 2.05
CA THR A 28 -35.64 -25.30 0.90
C THR A 28 -34.53 -26.34 0.74
N ILE A 29 -34.45 -26.98 -0.42
CA ILE A 29 -33.33 -27.86 -0.80
C ILE A 29 -32.20 -26.99 -1.35
N PHE A 30 -30.99 -27.15 -0.80
CA PHE A 30 -29.81 -26.42 -1.27
C PHE A 30 -29.34 -26.98 -2.63
N ILE A 31 -29.42 -26.15 -3.68
CA ILE A 31 -28.84 -26.48 -4.99
C ILE A 31 -27.44 -25.84 -5.06
N PRO A 32 -26.36 -26.64 -5.16
CA PRO A 32 -25.01 -26.11 -5.27
C PRO A 32 -24.83 -25.35 -6.59
N LYS A 33 -24.16 -24.20 -6.53
CA LYS A 33 -23.85 -23.41 -7.73
C LYS A 33 -22.85 -24.16 -8.61
N VAL A 34 -23.13 -24.27 -9.91
CA VAL A 34 -22.19 -24.80 -10.90
C VAL A 34 -20.91 -23.96 -10.90
N LYS A 35 -19.75 -24.60 -10.72
CA LYS A 35 -18.45 -23.94 -10.80
C LYS A 35 -18.20 -23.52 -12.25
N LYS A 36 -18.26 -22.21 -12.52
CA LYS A 36 -17.87 -21.67 -13.83
C LYS A 36 -16.36 -21.84 -14.00
N PRO A 37 -15.86 -22.20 -15.20
CA PRO A 37 -14.43 -22.17 -15.49
C PRO A 37 -13.89 -20.75 -15.24
N ARG A 38 -12.62 -20.66 -14.84
CA ARG A 38 -11.95 -19.38 -14.64
C ARG A 38 -11.80 -18.72 -16.02
N ASN A 39 -12.30 -17.49 -16.18
CA ASN A 39 -12.08 -16.74 -17.41
C ASN A 39 -10.57 -16.58 -17.64
N GLU A 40 -10.15 -16.71 -18.90
CA GLU A 40 -8.77 -16.38 -19.30
C GLU A 40 -8.47 -14.91 -18.99
N PRO A 41 -7.25 -14.59 -18.51
CA PRO A 41 -6.87 -13.21 -18.29
C PRO A 41 -6.88 -12.44 -19.61
N ILE A 42 -7.47 -11.25 -19.60
CA ILE A 42 -7.50 -10.36 -20.76
C ILE A 42 -6.05 -9.99 -21.11
N PRO A 43 -5.64 -10.03 -22.40
CA PRO A 43 -4.30 -9.63 -22.79
C PRO A 43 -4.01 -8.18 -22.37
N LEU A 44 -2.81 -7.95 -21.83
CA LEU A 44 -2.39 -6.60 -21.45
C LEU A 44 -2.41 -5.69 -22.68
N LYS A 45 -3.10 -4.55 -22.55
CA LYS A 45 -3.07 -3.48 -23.55
C LYS A 45 -1.97 -2.51 -23.20
N ASP A 46 -1.29 -1.98 -24.22
CA ASP A 46 -0.39 -0.85 -24.02
C ASP A 46 -1.21 0.35 -23.52
N ILE A 47 -0.79 0.96 -22.41
CA ILE A 47 -1.48 2.08 -21.76
C ILE A 47 -1.53 3.29 -22.69
N GLN A 48 -0.49 3.48 -23.52
CA GLN A 48 -0.37 4.66 -24.37
C GLN A 48 -1.12 4.52 -25.70
N ALA A 49 -1.14 3.32 -26.27
CA ALA A 49 -1.61 3.11 -27.63
C ALA A 49 -2.80 2.13 -27.76
N LEU A 50 -3.29 1.59 -26.62
CA LEU A 50 -4.48 0.74 -26.50
C LEU A 50 -4.50 -0.52 -27.39
N PHE A 51 -3.41 -0.81 -28.09
CA PHE A 51 -3.24 -2.04 -28.87
C PHE A 51 -2.92 -3.21 -27.93
N PRO A 52 -3.39 -4.43 -28.23
CA PRO A 52 -2.99 -5.62 -27.49
C PRO A 52 -1.49 -5.86 -27.69
N LEU A 53 -0.71 -5.98 -26.60
CA LEU A 53 0.70 -6.33 -26.73
C LEU A 53 0.83 -7.66 -27.48
N ARG A 54 1.73 -7.69 -28.48
CA ARG A 54 1.93 -8.82 -29.39
C ARG A 54 2.27 -10.12 -28.64
N ASP A 55 2.98 -9.99 -27.51
CA ASP A 55 3.22 -11.07 -26.54
C ASP A 55 3.17 -10.52 -25.11
N PRO A 56 2.08 -10.73 -24.35
CA PRO A 56 1.99 -10.30 -22.95
C PRO A 56 2.87 -11.15 -22.01
N HIS A 57 3.53 -12.19 -22.53
CA HIS A 57 4.32 -13.16 -21.77
C HIS A 57 5.83 -12.96 -21.88
N VAL A 58 6.32 -11.89 -22.52
CA VAL A 58 7.76 -11.63 -22.58
C VAL A 58 8.26 -11.33 -21.16
N PRO A 59 9.11 -12.20 -20.57
CA PRO A 59 9.58 -11.98 -19.21
C PRO A 59 10.42 -10.70 -19.17
N PHE A 60 10.12 -9.85 -18.19
CA PHE A 60 10.81 -8.58 -17.97
C PHE A 60 12.34 -8.72 -17.89
N ASN A 61 12.81 -9.91 -17.48
CA ASN A 61 14.22 -10.27 -17.38
C ASN A 61 15.02 -10.09 -18.68
N LEU A 62 14.37 -10.15 -19.85
CA LEU A 62 15.04 -9.96 -21.14
C LEU A 62 15.45 -8.51 -21.41
N PHE A 63 14.83 -7.55 -20.73
CA PHE A 63 15.16 -6.13 -20.87
C PHE A 63 16.27 -5.68 -19.91
N HIS A 64 16.72 -6.56 -19.02
CA HIS A 64 17.81 -6.25 -18.08
C HIS A 64 19.17 -6.40 -18.77
N GLN A 65 19.84 -5.27 -18.98
CA GLN A 65 21.24 -5.24 -19.42
C GLN A 65 22.17 -4.97 -18.22
N PRO A 66 23.40 -5.49 -18.22
CA PRO A 66 24.40 -5.13 -17.22
C PRO A 66 24.69 -3.63 -17.29
N THR A 67 24.94 -3.01 -16.14
CA THR A 67 25.31 -1.59 -16.10
C THR A 67 26.62 -1.38 -16.88
N PRO A 68 26.74 -0.36 -17.75
CA PRO A 68 27.88 -0.27 -18.68
C PRO A 68 29.23 -0.05 -17.98
N ILE A 69 29.22 0.64 -16.83
CA ILE A 69 30.44 1.02 -16.10
C ILE A 69 30.90 -0.10 -15.16
N ILE A 70 29.99 -0.58 -14.32
CA ILE A 70 30.30 -1.54 -13.25
C ILE A 70 30.23 -2.98 -13.80
N ARG A 71 29.59 -3.17 -14.96
CA ARG A 71 29.32 -4.47 -15.61
C ARG A 71 28.62 -5.45 -14.67
N THR A 72 27.93 -4.95 -13.65
CA THR A 72 27.13 -5.74 -12.73
C THR A 72 25.84 -6.12 -13.42
N THR A 73 25.56 -7.42 -13.44
CA THR A 73 24.27 -7.95 -13.88
C THR A 73 23.25 -7.74 -12.76
N PRO A 74 22.08 -7.15 -13.04
CA PRO A 74 21.04 -7.00 -12.02
C PRO A 74 20.47 -8.34 -11.54
N LEU A 75 20.75 -9.42 -12.29
CA LEU A 75 20.40 -10.80 -11.93
C LEU A 75 21.28 -11.39 -10.82
N VAL A 76 22.48 -10.83 -10.61
CA VAL A 76 23.42 -11.28 -9.58
C VAL A 76 23.30 -10.33 -8.41
N MET A 77 22.88 -10.86 -7.25
CA MET A 77 22.89 -10.08 -6.02
C MET A 77 24.32 -9.64 -5.69
N GLN A 78 24.46 -8.36 -5.33
CA GLN A 78 25.72 -7.85 -4.81
C GLN A 78 26.03 -8.56 -3.49
N LYS A 79 27.18 -9.24 -3.44
CA LYS A 79 27.66 -9.88 -2.21
C LYS A 79 27.96 -8.82 -1.15
N ARG A 80 27.82 -9.21 0.13
CA ARG A 80 28.24 -8.36 1.24
C ARG A 80 29.74 -8.12 1.08
N TYR A 81 30.15 -6.86 1.15
CA TYR A 81 31.58 -6.54 1.16
C TYR A 81 32.19 -7.07 2.46
N GLU A 82 33.18 -7.93 2.32
CA GLU A 82 34.02 -8.41 3.41
C GLU A 82 35.39 -7.75 3.26
N LYS A 83 35.84 -7.06 4.32
CA LYS A 83 37.17 -6.47 4.33
C LYS A 83 38.18 -7.62 4.28
N PRO A 84 39.11 -7.64 3.31
CA PRO A 84 40.13 -8.69 3.25
C PRO A 84 40.95 -8.68 4.55
N VAL A 85 41.28 -9.87 5.04
CA VAL A 85 42.15 -10.03 6.20
C VAL A 85 43.57 -9.69 5.76
N ASP A 86 44.24 -8.84 6.54
CA ASP A 86 45.60 -8.39 6.26
C ASP A 86 46.59 -9.25 7.08
N ASP A 87 46.95 -10.41 6.54
CA ASP A 87 47.80 -11.41 7.22
C ASP A 87 49.23 -10.88 7.45
N MET A 88 49.72 -10.06 6.54
CA MET A 88 51.09 -9.52 6.55
C MET A 88 51.23 -8.27 7.43
N ARG A 89 50.15 -7.83 8.08
CA ARG A 89 50.09 -6.56 8.82
C ARG A 89 51.20 -6.41 9.86
N LEU A 90 51.51 -7.48 10.61
CA LEU A 90 52.51 -7.46 11.67
C LEU A 90 53.94 -7.42 11.13
N GLU A 91 54.20 -8.11 10.03
CA GLU A 91 55.51 -8.13 9.38
C GLU A 91 55.82 -6.79 8.70
N VAL A 92 54.82 -6.23 8.03
CA VAL A 92 54.91 -4.89 7.41
C VAL A 92 55.10 -3.81 8.47
N GLN A 93 54.47 -3.93 9.64
CA GLN A 93 54.66 -2.99 10.76
C GLN A 93 56.10 -2.93 11.28
N LYS A 94 56.82 -4.05 11.25
CA LYS A 94 58.22 -4.10 11.70
C LYS A 94 59.19 -3.50 10.69
N THR A 95 58.89 -3.64 9.40
CA THR A 95 59.80 -3.28 8.30
C THR A 95 59.60 -1.86 7.78
N ARG A 96 58.39 -1.30 7.91
CA ARG A 96 58.10 0.07 7.46
C ARG A 96 58.64 1.15 8.41
N PRO A 97 58.83 2.39 7.94
CA PRO A 97 59.09 3.54 8.81
C PRO A 97 58.00 3.74 9.87
N LYS A 98 58.42 4.13 11.09
CA LYS A 98 57.50 4.32 12.22
C LYS A 98 56.46 5.40 11.92
N VAL A 99 55.20 5.04 12.11
CA VAL A 99 54.07 5.98 11.92
C VAL A 99 53.88 6.79 13.20
N VAL A 100 54.17 8.08 13.14
CA VAL A 100 53.96 9.02 14.25
C VAL A 100 52.74 9.89 13.96
N MET A 101 51.87 10.05 14.94
CA MET A 101 50.64 10.81 14.82
C MET A 101 50.57 11.88 15.90
N ALA A 102 49.98 13.03 15.58
CA ALA A 102 49.81 14.10 16.55
C ALA A 102 48.83 13.67 17.67
N PRO A 103 49.15 13.90 18.96
CA PRO A 103 50.38 14.49 19.50
C PRO A 103 51.52 13.45 19.68
N ALA A 104 52.59 13.59 18.87
CA ALA A 104 53.88 12.88 18.93
C ALA A 104 53.86 11.39 19.39
N LEU A 105 52.83 10.64 19.03
CA LEU A 105 52.62 9.27 19.48
C LEU A 105 52.96 8.29 18.37
N SER A 106 53.80 7.31 18.68
CA SER A 106 54.14 6.22 17.77
C SER A 106 53.00 5.20 17.70
N MET A 107 52.26 5.19 16.59
CA MET A 107 51.09 4.33 16.39
C MET A 107 51.42 2.83 16.36
N ASP A 108 52.68 2.48 16.12
CA ASP A 108 53.13 1.09 16.06
C ASP A 108 53.48 0.51 17.45
N GLN A 109 53.60 1.36 18.49
CA GLN A 109 53.79 0.93 19.88
C GLN A 109 52.47 0.73 20.62
N VAL A 110 51.35 1.16 20.03
CA VAL A 110 50.02 1.06 20.65
C VAL A 110 49.34 -0.22 20.18
N GLU A 111 48.91 -1.02 21.14
CA GLU A 111 48.15 -2.24 20.89
C GLU A 111 46.74 -1.95 20.31
N GLU A 112 46.17 -2.90 19.58
CA GLU A 112 44.74 -2.85 19.27
C GLU A 112 43.96 -3.35 20.51
N PRO A 113 42.85 -2.68 20.91
CA PRO A 113 42.00 -1.77 20.13
C PRO A 113 42.30 -0.27 20.28
N THR A 114 43.12 0.15 21.25
CA THR A 114 43.38 1.57 21.57
C THR A 114 43.93 2.35 20.38
N ARG A 115 44.75 1.71 19.54
CA ARG A 115 45.22 2.28 18.27
C ARG A 115 44.08 2.76 17.38
N GLN A 116 43.01 1.98 17.22
CA GLN A 116 41.86 2.35 16.40
C GLN A 116 41.10 3.52 17.02
N THR A 117 40.96 3.55 18.35
CA THR A 117 40.33 4.67 19.05
C THR A 117 41.06 6.00 18.82
N ILE A 118 42.40 5.98 18.81
CA ILE A 118 43.22 7.16 18.52
C ILE A 118 43.06 7.62 17.06
N VAL A 119 43.09 6.68 16.11
CA VAL A 119 42.84 6.97 14.69
C VAL A 119 41.44 7.58 14.52
N ASP A 120 40.43 6.97 15.12
CA ASP A 120 39.05 7.41 15.07
C ASP A 120 38.86 8.78 15.72
N PHE A 121 39.58 9.05 16.80
CA PHE A 121 39.52 10.35 17.45
C PHE A 121 39.96 11.48 16.51
N VAL A 122 41.10 11.30 15.81
CA VAL A 122 41.70 12.34 14.97
C VAL A 122 41.10 12.42 13.58
N TYR A 123 40.79 11.29 12.95
CA TYR A 123 40.38 11.25 11.54
C TYR A 123 38.87 11.11 11.32
N LYS A 124 38.09 10.67 12.31
CA LYS A 124 36.63 10.66 12.17
C LYS A 124 36.05 11.98 12.64
N SER A 125 35.33 12.63 11.73
CA SER A 125 34.50 13.79 12.05
C SER A 125 33.38 13.40 13.02
N THR A 126 32.84 14.39 13.74
CA THR A 126 31.68 14.23 14.62
C THR A 126 30.48 13.62 13.90
N VAL A 127 30.24 14.02 12.66
CA VAL A 127 29.18 13.47 11.80
C VAL A 127 29.41 11.99 11.52
N ARG A 128 30.65 11.59 11.22
CA ARG A 128 30.96 10.17 10.96
C ARG A 128 30.77 9.32 12.21
N LYS A 129 31.18 9.82 13.37
CA LYS A 129 30.96 9.15 14.67
C LYS A 129 29.46 8.93 14.94
N ALA A 130 28.64 9.97 14.75
CA ALA A 130 27.19 9.87 14.92
C ALA A 130 26.55 8.85 13.96
N LEU A 131 27.03 8.77 12.71
CA LEU A 131 26.55 7.78 11.75
C LEU A 131 26.95 6.35 12.14
N ASP A 132 28.20 6.13 12.57
CA ASP A 132 28.67 4.82 13.04
C ASP A 132 27.85 4.37 14.26
N GLU A 133 27.59 5.26 15.23
CA GLU A 133 26.74 5.01 16.39
C GLU A 133 25.29 4.68 16.01
N ALA A 134 24.70 5.41 15.06
CA ALA A 134 23.35 5.13 14.56
C ALA A 134 23.28 3.73 13.92
N VAL A 135 24.31 3.34 13.15
CA VAL A 135 24.41 2.01 12.54
C VAL A 135 24.57 0.92 13.60
N GLU A 136 25.35 1.15 14.64
CA GLU A 136 25.49 0.22 15.76
C GLU A 136 24.17 0.01 16.51
N LEU A 137 23.42 1.07 16.78
CA LEU A 137 22.10 1.00 17.40
C LEU A 137 21.13 0.16 16.55
N ILE A 138 21.13 0.41 15.23
CA ILE A 138 20.33 -0.35 14.27
C ILE A 138 20.69 -1.85 14.30
N HIS A 139 21.99 -2.18 14.36
CA HIS A 139 22.46 -3.56 14.44
C HIS A 139 22.13 -4.23 15.78
N LYS A 140 22.23 -3.51 16.90
CA LYS A 140 21.88 -3.99 18.25
C LYS A 140 20.40 -4.35 18.35
N GLU A 141 19.53 -3.52 17.77
CA GLU A 141 18.09 -3.78 17.78
C GLU A 141 17.66 -4.99 16.94
N LYS A 142 18.54 -5.58 16.10
CA LYS A 142 18.26 -6.70 15.17
C LYS A 142 17.04 -6.51 14.25
N LYS A 143 16.35 -5.35 14.29
CA LYS A 143 15.11 -5.07 13.55
C LYS A 143 15.35 -4.86 12.06
N LEU A 144 16.52 -4.34 11.69
CA LEU A 144 16.90 -4.09 10.30
C LEU A 144 18.04 -5.02 9.92
N ARG A 145 17.71 -6.11 9.23
CA ARG A 145 18.68 -6.87 8.44
C ARG A 145 18.52 -6.40 7.00
N ALA A 146 19.61 -5.90 6.40
CA ALA A 146 19.67 -5.74 4.96
C ALA A 146 19.23 -7.06 4.28
N PRO A 147 18.55 -7.01 3.11
CA PRO A 147 18.16 -8.21 2.40
C PRO A 147 19.37 -9.14 2.29
N LEU A 148 19.26 -10.31 2.91
CA LEU A 148 20.35 -11.27 2.99
C LEU A 148 20.69 -11.70 1.57
N VAL A 149 21.96 -11.52 1.20
CA VAL A 149 22.52 -12.10 -0.03
C VAL A 149 22.16 -13.59 -0.05
N ASP A 150 21.57 -14.03 -1.17
CA ASP A 150 21.10 -15.40 -1.44
C ASP A 150 19.92 -15.91 -0.60
N LYS A 151 19.26 -15.06 0.18
CA LYS A 151 18.01 -15.41 0.86
C LYS A 151 16.99 -14.32 0.61
N TYR A 152 16.14 -14.53 -0.40
CA TYR A 152 14.82 -13.89 -0.41
C TYR A 152 14.24 -14.07 1.00
N ALA A 153 13.89 -12.96 1.66
CA ALA A 153 13.21 -13.05 2.94
C ALA A 153 12.05 -14.02 2.73
N PRO A 154 11.95 -15.12 3.52
CA PRO A 154 10.92 -16.10 3.30
C PRO A 154 9.60 -15.35 3.29
N ALA A 155 8.82 -15.51 2.21
CA ALA A 155 7.52 -14.89 2.12
C ALA A 155 6.80 -15.27 3.42
N ARG A 156 6.49 -14.26 4.25
CA ARG A 156 5.59 -14.42 5.39
C ARG A 156 4.22 -14.04 4.86
N PRO A 157 3.49 -14.95 4.18
CA PRO A 157 2.16 -14.63 3.74
C PRO A 157 1.37 -14.25 4.98
N VAL A 158 0.81 -13.05 4.98
CA VAL A 158 -0.16 -12.63 6.00
C VAL A 158 -1.39 -13.50 5.77
N THR A 159 -1.43 -14.65 6.43
CA THR A 159 -2.60 -15.53 6.43
C THR A 159 -3.61 -14.90 7.38
N ILE A 160 -4.41 -13.98 6.85
CA ILE A 160 -5.62 -13.54 7.55
C ILE A 160 -6.45 -14.79 7.75
N ARG A 161 -6.53 -15.29 8.99
CA ARG A 161 -7.39 -16.43 9.32
C ARG A 161 -8.79 -16.01 8.93
N SER A 162 -9.38 -16.70 7.95
CA SER A 162 -10.76 -16.47 7.56
C SER A 162 -11.62 -16.55 8.82
N SER A 163 -12.23 -15.43 9.20
CA SER A 163 -13.14 -15.38 10.34
C SER A 163 -14.31 -16.30 10.01
N LYS A 164 -14.32 -17.50 10.61
CA LYS A 164 -15.49 -18.37 10.52
C LYS A 164 -16.62 -17.65 11.24
N LEU A 165 -17.59 -17.16 10.47
CA LEU A 165 -18.82 -16.61 11.05
C LEU A 165 -19.47 -17.70 11.90
N PRO A 166 -20.04 -17.36 13.08
CA PRO A 166 -20.78 -18.32 13.88
C PRO A 166 -21.90 -18.94 13.06
N TYR A 167 -22.17 -20.22 13.28
CA TYR A 167 -23.27 -20.91 12.59
C TYR A 167 -24.60 -20.26 12.98
N VAL A 168 -25.30 -19.69 12.00
CA VAL A 168 -26.67 -19.21 12.15
C VAL A 168 -27.58 -20.20 11.43
N SER A 169 -28.55 -20.73 12.17
CA SER A 169 -29.54 -21.68 11.63
C SER A 169 -30.32 -21.05 10.46
N PRO A 170 -30.71 -21.85 9.44
CA PRO A 170 -31.39 -21.33 8.25
C PRO A 170 -32.67 -20.55 8.56
N GLU A 171 -33.39 -20.93 9.62
CA GLU A 171 -34.63 -20.30 10.06
C GLU A 171 -34.44 -18.82 10.42
N TRP A 172 -33.26 -18.45 10.92
CA TRP A 172 -32.93 -17.09 11.33
C TRP A 172 -32.37 -16.24 10.19
N ARG A 173 -31.99 -16.83 9.06
CA ARG A 173 -31.43 -16.09 7.91
C ARG A 173 -32.46 -15.19 7.22
N MET A 174 -33.70 -15.64 7.13
CA MET A 174 -34.77 -14.86 6.49
C MET A 174 -35.26 -13.69 7.36
N PRO A 175 -35.53 -13.88 8.67
CA PRO A 175 -35.87 -12.78 9.58
C PRO A 175 -34.73 -11.78 9.77
N SER A 176 -33.48 -12.23 9.87
CA SER A 176 -32.33 -11.30 9.99
C SER A 176 -32.12 -10.49 8.71
N ALA A 177 -32.27 -11.09 7.53
CA ALA A 177 -32.19 -10.37 6.26
C ALA A 177 -33.35 -9.38 6.07
N SER A 178 -34.56 -9.72 6.52
CA SER A 178 -35.70 -8.79 6.46
C SER A 178 -35.55 -7.65 7.46
N TRP A 179 -35.01 -7.91 8.66
CA TRP A 179 -34.68 -6.90 9.65
C TRP A 179 -33.55 -5.98 9.21
N ASP A 180 -32.47 -6.52 8.65
CA ASP A 180 -31.31 -5.76 8.14
C ASP A 180 -31.69 -4.86 6.96
N LYS A 181 -32.60 -5.32 6.08
CA LYS A 181 -33.18 -4.49 5.02
C LYS A 181 -34.03 -3.32 5.53
N LYS A 182 -34.56 -3.41 6.77
CA LYS A 182 -35.31 -2.32 7.41
C LYS A 182 -34.38 -1.30 8.11
N GLN A 183 -33.09 -1.62 8.29
CA GLN A 183 -32.13 -0.70 8.90
C GLN A 183 -31.72 0.39 7.91
N ILE A 184 -31.74 1.65 8.37
CA ILE A 184 -31.26 2.79 7.60
C ILE A 184 -29.72 2.80 7.70
N ARG A 185 -29.02 2.41 6.62
CA ARG A 185 -27.54 2.34 6.60
C ARG A 185 -26.86 3.69 6.34
N THR A 186 -27.63 4.68 5.93
CA THR A 186 -27.15 6.03 5.63
C THR A 186 -27.43 6.96 6.80
N TYR A 187 -26.52 7.90 7.07
CA TYR A 187 -26.76 8.98 8.04
C TYR A 187 -27.91 9.93 7.63
N THR A 188 -28.42 9.78 6.41
CA THR A 188 -29.51 10.59 5.84
C THR A 188 -30.82 9.80 5.80
N GLN A 189 -31.91 10.47 6.17
CA GLN A 189 -33.26 9.93 6.08
C GLN A 189 -33.67 9.79 4.60
N PRO A 190 -34.17 8.64 4.15
CA PRO A 190 -34.52 8.43 2.73
C PRO A 190 -35.85 9.10 2.34
N THR A 191 -36.49 9.87 3.21
CA THR A 191 -37.81 10.47 2.94
C THR A 191 -37.72 11.65 1.98
N ARG A 192 -38.70 11.74 1.07
CA ARG A 192 -38.86 12.88 0.14
C ARG A 192 -38.86 14.23 0.86
N THR A 193 -39.51 14.31 2.02
CA THR A 193 -39.57 15.52 2.84
C THR A 193 -38.19 15.97 3.31
N PHE A 194 -37.32 15.04 3.70
CA PHE A 194 -35.96 15.34 4.15
C PHE A 194 -35.08 15.93 3.05
N TRP A 195 -35.20 15.41 1.82
CA TRP A 195 -34.44 15.93 0.68
C TRP A 195 -34.98 17.27 0.17
N LEU A 196 -36.29 17.48 0.22
CA LEU A 196 -36.92 18.73 -0.20
C LEU A 196 -36.82 19.84 0.85
N SER A 197 -36.70 19.50 2.15
CA SER A 197 -36.52 20.49 3.22
C SER A 197 -35.09 21.03 3.30
N ARG A 198 -34.13 20.40 2.61
CA ARG A 198 -32.76 20.89 2.55
C ARG A 198 -32.65 21.92 1.45
N GLU A 199 -32.28 23.14 1.82
CA GLU A 199 -31.78 24.10 0.86
C GLU A 199 -30.49 23.55 0.26
N LEU A 200 -30.46 23.38 -1.06
CA LEU A 200 -29.24 22.99 -1.77
C LEU A 200 -28.23 24.12 -1.56
N GLU A 201 -27.07 23.80 -0.99
CA GLU A 201 -25.96 24.75 -0.92
C GLU A 201 -25.67 25.28 -2.32
N ARG A 202 -25.47 26.60 -2.43
CA ARG A 202 -25.21 27.25 -3.72
C ARG A 202 -23.97 26.60 -4.35
N CYS A 203 -24.16 26.00 -5.52
CA CYS A 203 -23.06 25.36 -6.24
C CYS A 203 -22.11 26.43 -6.77
N VAL A 204 -21.01 26.66 -6.06
CA VAL A 204 -19.97 27.64 -6.41
C VAL A 204 -19.49 27.50 -7.86
N PRO A 205 -19.23 26.28 -8.39
CA PRO A 205 -18.92 26.11 -9.82
C PRO A 205 -20.02 26.63 -10.75
N CYS A 206 -21.29 26.37 -10.45
CA CYS A 206 -22.42 26.82 -11.27
C CYS A 206 -22.49 28.35 -11.30
N GLU A 207 -22.32 29.02 -10.16
CA GLU A 207 -22.28 30.48 -10.06
C GLU A 207 -21.13 31.07 -10.89
N GLN A 208 -19.94 30.47 -10.80
CA GLN A 208 -18.78 30.89 -11.58
C GLN A 208 -19.00 30.72 -13.09
N THR A 209 -19.55 29.60 -13.54
CA THR A 209 -19.91 29.42 -14.96
C THR A 209 -20.95 30.42 -15.43
N ALA A 210 -21.96 30.73 -14.61
CA ALA A 210 -22.97 31.72 -14.96
C ALA A 210 -22.35 33.12 -15.12
N ALA A 211 -21.44 33.51 -14.23
CA ALA A 211 -20.70 34.77 -14.32
C ALA A 211 -19.84 34.86 -15.59
N VAL A 212 -19.11 33.78 -15.93
CA VAL A 212 -18.29 33.73 -17.14
C VAL A 212 -19.15 33.82 -18.41
N LEU A 213 -20.30 33.15 -18.44
CA LEU A 213 -21.22 33.23 -19.57
C LEU A 213 -21.82 34.63 -19.73
N ALA A 214 -22.17 35.29 -18.63
CA ALA A 214 -22.64 36.68 -18.65
C ALA A 214 -21.56 37.63 -19.19
N HIS A 215 -20.32 37.48 -18.76
CA HIS A 215 -19.19 38.29 -19.25
C HIS A 215 -18.93 38.07 -20.75
N ARG A 216 -19.00 36.82 -21.23
CA ARG A 216 -18.85 36.51 -22.65
C ARG A 216 -19.97 37.12 -23.50
N LYS A 217 -21.21 37.11 -23.00
CA LYS A 217 -22.33 37.79 -23.68
C LYS A 217 -22.08 39.30 -23.83
N LEU A 218 -21.65 39.96 -22.77
CA LEU A 218 -21.33 41.40 -22.80
C LEU A 218 -20.23 41.73 -23.81
N ILE A 219 -19.18 40.91 -23.89
CA ILE A 219 -18.12 41.08 -24.89
C ILE A 219 -18.67 40.94 -26.32
N CYS A 220 -19.49 39.92 -26.58
CA CYS A 220 -20.09 39.73 -27.90
C CYS A 220 -20.97 40.93 -28.29
N GLU A 221 -21.80 41.44 -27.37
CA GLU A 221 -22.68 42.59 -27.61
C GLU A 221 -21.88 43.88 -27.92
N GLN A 222 -20.72 44.08 -27.27
CA GLN A 222 -19.81 45.19 -27.54
C GLN A 222 -19.09 45.08 -28.88
N GLN A 223 -18.87 43.87 -29.38
CA GLN A 223 -18.26 43.63 -30.69
C GLN A 223 -19.26 43.83 -31.83
N THR A 224 -20.55 43.51 -31.60
CA THR A 224 -21.61 43.68 -32.59
C THR A 224 -22.12 45.11 -32.72
N SER A 225 -21.76 46.00 -31.78
CA SER A 225 -22.16 47.42 -31.76
C SER A 225 -21.10 48.37 -32.36
N LYS A 226 -20.02 47.84 -32.91
CA LYS A 226 -19.02 48.57 -33.71
C LYS A 226 -19.18 48.20 -35.18
#